data_AF-A0A822EKF6-F1
#
_entry.id   AF-A0A822EKF6-F1
#
_cell.length_a   1.000
_cell.length_b   1.000
_cell.length_c   1.000
_cell.angle_alpha   90.00
_cell.angle_beta   90.00
_cell.angle_gamma   90.00
#
_symmetry.space_group_name_H-M   'P 1'
#
loop_
_entity.id
_entity.type
_entity.pdbx_description
1 polymer ?
#
loop_
_entity_poly.entity_id
_entity_poly.type
_entity_poly.pdbx_seq_one_letter_code
_entity_poly.pdbx_strand_id
1 'polypeptide(L)'
;TSKQFTLIVLDSQTTTTTIATIVYENIPRQIPFLIISPNNLIVDYGDELELSCQTNALNPFDIQWLHNGHIVNNNRYFTYLHDRNILRINKAIDKHTGIYQCFFKSFIQSTIYHVHACNSYCSS
;
A
#
# COMPACT_ATOMS: atom_id res chain seq x y z
N THR A 1 20.47 18.31 -4.66
CA THR A 1 20.38 19.76 -4.92
C THR A 1 18.95 20.09 -5.34
N SER A 2 18.13 20.66 -4.45
CA SER A 2 16.73 21.04 -4.76
C SER A 2 16.67 21.98 -5.96
N LYS A 3 15.80 21.67 -6.94
CA LYS A 3 15.51 22.57 -8.06
C LYS A 3 14.29 23.41 -7.69
N GLN A 4 14.38 24.72 -7.89
CA GLN A 4 13.26 25.63 -7.71
C GLN A 4 12.84 26.17 -9.07
N PHE A 5 11.53 26.15 -9.32
CA PHE A 5 10.94 26.79 -10.49
C PHE A 5 10.06 27.93 -10.00
N THR A 6 10.20 29.09 -10.63
CA THR A 6 9.38 30.27 -10.32
C THR A 6 8.42 30.49 -11.48
N LEU A 7 7.13 30.47 -11.19
CA LEU A 7 6.08 30.84 -12.14
C LEU A 7 5.64 32.26 -11.84
N ILE A 8 5.55 33.06 -12.90
CA ILE A 8 5.11 34.45 -12.84
C ILE A 8 3.73 34.49 -13.48
N VAL A 9 2.72 34.81 -12.68
CA VAL A 9 1.34 34.99 -13.16
C VAL A 9 1.08 36.48 -13.30
N LEU A 10 0.73 36.91 -14.51
CA LEU A 10 0.36 38.29 -14.84
C LEU A 10 -1.16 38.39 -14.90
N ASP A 11 -1.73 39.33 -14.17
CA ASP A 11 -3.15 39.70 -14.30
C ASP A 11 -3.32 40.62 -15.52
N SER A 12 -4.34 40.38 -16.34
CA SER A 12 -4.61 41.20 -17.54
C SER A 12 -5.35 42.50 -17.22
N GLN A 13 -5.92 42.62 -16.02
CA GLN A 13 -6.70 43.77 -15.57
C GLN A 13 -5.96 44.62 -14.54
N THR A 14 -4.94 44.08 -13.88
CA THR A 14 -4.11 44.81 -12.91
C THR A 14 -2.64 44.68 -13.28
N THR A 15 -1.81 45.67 -12.97
CA THR A 15 -0.34 45.57 -13.12
C THR A 15 0.31 44.70 -12.03
N THR A 16 -0.48 43.87 -11.36
CA THR A 16 -0.05 43.04 -10.24
C THR A 16 0.54 41.74 -10.76
N THR A 17 1.77 41.47 -10.37
CA THR A 17 2.47 40.23 -10.71
C THR A 17 2.50 39.33 -9.47
N THR A 18 1.93 38.13 -9.57
CA THR A 18 2.01 37.15 -8.48
C THR A 18 3.10 36.13 -8.77
N ILE A 19 3.97 35.90 -7.79
CA ILE A 19 5.07 34.93 -7.89
C ILE A 19 4.63 33.66 -7.17
N ALA A 20 4.65 32.53 -7.89
CA ALA A 20 4.45 31.20 -7.31
C ALA A 20 5.76 30.40 -7.42
N THR A 21 6.27 29.92 -6.28
CA THR A 21 7.53 29.15 -6.24
C THR A 21 7.23 27.68 -6.00
N ILE A 22 7.67 26.81 -6.93
CA ILE A 22 7.61 25.36 -6.77
C ILE A 22 8.97 24.89 -6.27
N VAL A 23 9.00 24.27 -5.09
CA VAL A 23 10.19 23.67 -4.51
C VAL A 23 10.15 22.16 -4.74
N TYR A 24 11.10 21.64 -5.52
CA TYR A 24 11.27 20.19 -5.66
C TYR A 24 12.31 19.70 -4.66
N GLU A 25 11.87 19.04 -3.60
CA GLU A 25 12.77 18.40 -2.65
C GLU A 25 13.55 17.28 -3.34
N ASN A 26 14.87 17.26 -3.14
CA ASN A 26 15.69 16.13 -3.56
C ASN A 26 15.53 15.04 -2.51
N ILE A 27 14.41 14.33 -2.57
CA ILE A 27 14.22 13.11 -1.79
C ILE A 27 15.22 12.11 -2.36
N PRO A 28 16.23 11.65 -1.60
CA PRO A 28 17.16 10.65 -2.09
C PRO A 28 16.32 9.45 -2.56
N ARG A 29 16.62 8.93 -3.75
CA ARG A 29 15.98 7.72 -4.31
C ARG A 29 16.40 6.53 -3.44
N GLN A 30 15.83 6.44 -2.25
CA GLN A 30 16.06 5.34 -1.34
C GLN A 30 15.17 4.22 -1.85
N ILE A 31 15.81 3.21 -2.43
CA ILE A 31 15.19 1.94 -2.80
C ILE A 31 14.58 1.38 -1.52
N PRO A 32 13.24 1.37 -1.39
CA PRO A 32 12.67 0.77 -0.22
C PRO A 32 12.85 -0.73 -0.30
N PHE A 33 13.56 -1.33 0.65
CA PHE A 33 13.48 -2.77 0.82
C PHE A 33 12.22 -3.09 1.62
N LEU A 34 11.55 -4.12 1.16
CA LEU A 34 10.33 -4.61 1.76
C LEU A 34 10.71 -5.54 2.92
N ILE A 35 10.18 -5.27 4.11
CA ILE A 35 10.40 -6.15 5.27
C ILE A 35 9.45 -7.33 5.06
N ILE A 36 10.01 -8.47 4.69
CA ILE A 36 9.26 -9.69 4.40
C ILE A 36 8.70 -10.22 5.73
N SER A 37 7.39 -10.38 5.83
CA SER A 37 6.76 -11.18 6.88
C SER A 37 6.03 -12.35 6.25
N PRO A 38 6.72 -13.42 5.81
CA PRO A 38 6.07 -14.57 5.24
C PRO A 38 5.64 -15.49 6.38
N ASN A 39 4.42 -15.32 6.87
CA ASN A 39 3.83 -16.28 7.78
C ASN A 39 2.72 -17.01 7.04
N ASN A 40 2.75 -18.34 7.07
CA ASN A 40 1.55 -19.12 6.81
C ASN A 40 0.56 -18.73 7.91
N LEU A 41 -0.47 -17.99 7.55
CA LEU A 41 -1.47 -17.52 8.49
C LEU A 41 -2.65 -18.46 8.41
N ILE A 42 -2.96 -19.06 9.55
CA ILE A 42 -4.13 -19.88 9.74
C ILE A 42 -5.13 -19.04 10.51
N VAL A 43 -6.33 -18.87 9.95
CA VAL A 43 -7.39 -18.05 10.51
C VAL A 43 -8.69 -18.85 10.58
N ASP A 44 -9.40 -18.71 11.69
CA ASP A 44 -10.69 -19.36 11.87
C ASP A 44 -11.74 -18.75 10.95
N TYR A 45 -12.67 -19.58 10.51
CA TYR A 45 -13.73 -19.15 9.61
C TYR A 45 -14.61 -18.10 10.27
N GLY A 46 -14.75 -16.97 9.60
CA GLY A 46 -15.55 -15.84 10.06
C GLY A 46 -14.73 -14.72 10.71
N ASP A 47 -13.47 -14.98 11.07
CA ASP A 47 -12.65 -14.02 11.81
C ASP A 47 -12.02 -12.96 10.91
N GLU A 48 -11.61 -11.85 11.54
CA GLU A 48 -10.88 -10.76 10.89
C GLU A 48 -9.37 -11.05 10.90
N LEU A 49 -8.67 -10.67 9.82
CA LEU A 49 -7.22 -10.74 9.73
C LEU A 49 -6.65 -9.48 9.08
N GLU A 50 -5.52 -8.98 9.61
CA GLU A 50 -4.77 -7.88 9.02
C GLU A 50 -3.43 -8.35 8.45
N LEU A 51 -3.17 -8.05 7.19
CA LEU A 51 -1.90 -8.28 6.51
C LEU A 51 -1.16 -6.95 6.36
N SER A 52 0.05 -6.87 6.93
CA SER A 52 0.86 -5.63 6.92
C SER A 52 1.92 -5.67 5.82
N CYS A 53 2.00 -4.64 4.99
CA CYS A 53 3.11 -4.48 4.04
C CYS A 53 4.12 -3.47 4.62
N GLN A 54 5.24 -3.97 5.16
CA GLN A 54 6.25 -3.13 5.78
C GLN A 54 7.31 -2.66 4.79
N THR A 55 7.70 -1.39 4.90
CA THR A 55 8.72 -0.77 4.06
C THR A 55 9.55 0.24 4.83
N ASN A 56 10.82 0.37 4.49
CA ASN A 56 11.67 1.45 4.97
C ASN A 56 11.57 2.73 4.11
N ALA A 57 10.61 2.78 3.17
CA ALA A 57 10.34 3.95 2.36
C ALA A 57 9.91 5.16 3.20
N LEU A 58 10.52 6.32 2.92
CA LEU A 58 10.20 7.59 3.58
C LEU A 58 8.99 8.33 2.99
N ASN A 59 8.46 7.90 1.83
CA ASN A 59 7.31 8.51 1.17
C ASN A 59 6.11 7.55 1.14
N PRO A 60 4.85 8.05 1.15
CA PRO A 60 3.69 7.21 0.92
C PRO A 60 3.75 6.71 -0.52
N PHE A 61 4.07 5.44 -0.69
CA PHE A 61 4.01 4.79 -1.99
C PHE A 61 2.61 4.19 -2.17
N ASP A 62 2.10 4.27 -3.40
CA ASP A 62 0.93 3.50 -3.81
C ASP A 62 1.26 2.01 -3.69
N ILE A 63 0.81 1.38 -2.61
CA ILE A 63 0.83 -0.07 -2.44
C ILE A 63 -0.39 -0.65 -3.11
N GLN A 64 -0.17 -1.78 -3.79
CA GLN A 64 -1.22 -2.58 -4.38
C GLN A 64 -1.16 -3.99 -3.83
N TRP A 65 -2.33 -4.55 -3.53
CA TRP A 65 -2.47 -5.92 -3.06
C TRP A 65 -3.04 -6.81 -4.15
N LEU A 66 -2.52 -8.04 -4.23
CA LEU A 66 -3.04 -9.13 -5.03
C LEU A 66 -3.51 -10.26 -4.13
N HIS A 67 -4.59 -10.92 -4.52
CA HIS A 67 -5.00 -12.22 -4.01
C HIS A 67 -5.04 -13.18 -5.20
N ASN A 68 -4.24 -14.25 -5.13
CA ASN A 68 -4.05 -15.22 -6.20
C ASN A 68 -3.74 -14.57 -7.57
N GLY A 69 -2.92 -13.51 -7.55
CA GLY A 69 -2.50 -12.78 -8.76
C GLY A 69 -3.50 -11.72 -9.25
N HIS A 70 -4.67 -11.56 -8.62
CA HIS A 70 -5.67 -10.58 -8.99
C HIS A 70 -5.71 -9.40 -8.01
N ILE A 71 -5.91 -8.18 -8.54
CA ILE A 71 -5.98 -6.95 -7.73
C ILE A 71 -7.12 -7.05 -6.72
N VAL A 72 -6.78 -6.83 -5.45
CA VAL A 72 -7.75 -6.72 -4.36
C VAL A 72 -8.29 -5.30 -4.32
N ASN A 73 -9.61 -5.18 -4.43
CA ASN A 73 -10.32 -3.91 -4.30
C ASN A 73 -11.12 -3.89 -2.98
N ASN A 74 -11.30 -2.68 -2.42
CA ASN A 74 -12.16 -2.49 -1.26
C ASN A 74 -13.58 -2.98 -1.53
N ASN A 75 -14.10 -3.78 -0.61
CA ASN A 75 -15.48 -4.28 -0.64
C ASN A 75 -15.90 -4.72 0.77
N ARG A 76 -17.02 -5.44 0.89
CA ARG A 76 -17.51 -5.93 2.20
C ARG A 76 -16.54 -6.88 2.93
N TYR A 77 -15.64 -7.55 2.20
CA TYR A 77 -14.69 -8.52 2.74
C TYR A 77 -13.27 -7.96 2.87
N PHE A 78 -12.88 -6.98 2.05
CA PHE A 78 -11.54 -6.40 2.04
C PHE A 78 -11.59 -4.91 2.33
N THR A 79 -10.74 -4.44 3.24
CA THR A 79 -10.58 -3.03 3.57
C THR A 79 -9.12 -2.64 3.56
N TYR A 80 -8.79 -1.64 2.75
CA TYR A 80 -7.45 -1.16 2.57
C TYR A 80 -7.19 0.08 3.44
N LEU A 81 -6.32 -0.10 4.43
CA LEU A 81 -5.92 0.92 5.39
C LEU A 81 -4.62 1.56 4.90
N HIS A 82 -4.76 2.51 3.96
CA HIS A 82 -3.66 3.18 3.25
C HIS A 82 -2.63 3.77 4.23
N ASP A 83 -3.08 4.44 5.29
CA ASP A 83 -2.21 5.13 6.26
C ASP A 83 -1.26 4.18 7.00
N ARG A 84 -1.61 2.89 7.08
CA ARG A 84 -0.85 1.86 7.81
C ARG A 84 -0.29 0.78 6.89
N ASN A 85 -0.51 0.88 5.57
CA ASN A 85 -0.12 -0.15 4.61
C ASN A 85 -0.68 -1.55 4.92
N ILE A 86 -1.92 -1.60 5.44
CA ILE A 86 -2.58 -2.84 5.87
C ILE A 86 -3.72 -3.21 4.92
N LEU A 87 -3.75 -4.47 4.50
CA LEU A 87 -4.94 -5.10 3.95
C LEU A 87 -5.67 -5.86 5.05
N ARG A 88 -6.89 -5.43 5.38
CA ARG A 88 -7.77 -6.12 6.31
C ARG A 88 -8.74 -7.02 5.56
N ILE A 89 -8.82 -8.28 5.98
CA ILE A 89 -9.85 -9.24 5.59
C ILE A 89 -10.90 -9.23 6.70
N ASN A 90 -12.02 -8.56 6.47
CA ASN A 90 -13.06 -8.32 7.48
C ASN A 90 -13.76 -9.61 7.94
N LYS A 91 -13.75 -10.65 7.09
CA LYS A 91 -14.35 -11.95 7.36
C LYS A 91 -13.69 -13.04 6.52
N ALA A 92 -12.80 -13.82 7.12
CA ALA A 92 -12.13 -14.93 6.47
C ALA A 92 -13.13 -16.06 6.17
N ILE A 93 -13.13 -16.54 4.94
CA ILE A 93 -13.93 -17.70 4.50
C ILE A 93 -13.11 -18.46 3.45
N ASP A 94 -13.53 -19.69 3.09
CA ASP A 94 -12.78 -20.57 2.21
C ASP A 94 -12.29 -19.91 0.91
N LYS A 95 -13.12 -19.04 0.29
CA LYS A 95 -12.74 -18.35 -0.95
C LYS A 95 -11.64 -17.30 -0.78
N HIS A 96 -11.34 -16.88 0.45
CA HIS A 96 -10.28 -15.94 0.78
C HIS A 96 -8.96 -16.67 1.10
N THR A 97 -8.95 -17.99 1.14
CA THR A 97 -7.70 -18.78 1.17
C THR A 97 -6.88 -18.52 -0.09
N GLY A 98 -5.56 -18.48 0.05
CA GLY A 98 -4.65 -18.35 -1.07
C GLY A 98 -3.45 -17.47 -0.79
N ILE A 99 -2.85 -17.00 -1.88
CA ILE A 99 -1.61 -16.24 -1.85
C ILE A 99 -1.95 -14.74 -1.92
N TYR A 100 -1.53 -13.99 -0.91
CA TYR A 100 -1.64 -12.53 -0.90
C TYR A 100 -0.29 -11.90 -1.15
N GLN A 101 -0.24 -10.93 -2.04
CA GLN A 101 1.01 -10.26 -2.40
C GLN A 101 0.85 -8.76 -2.35
N CYS A 102 1.76 -8.04 -1.70
CA CYS A 102 1.83 -6.59 -1.80
C CYS A 102 3.02 -6.16 -2.64
N PHE A 103 2.85 -5.10 -3.42
CA PHE A 103 3.95 -4.45 -4.14
C PHE A 103 3.74 -2.94 -4.19
N PHE A 104 4.83 -2.20 -4.34
CA PHE A 104 4.79 -0.76 -4.54
C PHE A 104 4.75 -0.47 -6.03
N LYS A 105 3.85 0.40 -6.51
CA LYS A 105 3.72 0.72 -7.94
C LYS A 105 5.03 1.22 -8.59
N SER A 106 5.99 1.69 -7.79
CA SER A 106 7.29 2.19 -8.25
C SER A 106 8.48 1.24 -7.95
N PHE A 107 8.24 0.01 -7.46
CA PHE A 107 9.29 -0.88 -6.98
C PHE A 107 9.12 -2.34 -7.42
N ILE A 108 10.24 -3.03 -7.61
CA ILE A 108 10.33 -4.41 -8.14
C ILE A 108 10.37 -5.51 -7.07
N GLN A 109 10.11 -5.19 -5.78
CA GLN A 109 10.03 -6.20 -4.70
C GLN A 109 8.61 -6.31 -4.13
N SER A 110 8.22 -7.53 -3.73
CA SER A 110 6.90 -7.88 -3.19
C SER A 110 6.98 -8.74 -1.92
N THR A 111 6.01 -8.60 -1.01
CA THR A 111 5.78 -9.54 0.12
C THR A 111 4.79 -10.60 -0.33
N ILE A 112 4.96 -11.85 0.07
CA ILE A 112 4.03 -12.94 -0.20
C ILE A 112 3.56 -13.55 1.13
N TYR A 113 2.24 -13.68 1.29
CA TYR A 113 1.54 -14.34 2.39
C TYR A 113 0.78 -15.55 1.86
N HIS A 114 0.77 -16.65 2.62
CA HIS A 114 -0.12 -17.79 2.38
C HIS A 114 -1.16 -17.80 3.49
N VAL A 115 -2.43 -17.59 3.13
CA VAL A 115 -3.54 -17.54 4.07
C VAL A 115 -4.42 -18.75 3.88
N HIS A 116 -4.77 -19.43 4.97
CA HIS A 116 -5.67 -20.57 4.99
C HIS A 116 -6.82 -20.33 5.98
N ALA A 117 -8.06 -20.27 5.45
CA ALA A 117 -9.28 -20.21 6.25
C ALA A 117 -9.75 -21.61 6.64
N CYS A 118 -10.26 -21.77 7.85
CA CYS A 118 -10.51 -23.08 8.45
C CYS A 118 -11.77 -23.12 9.29
N ASN A 119 -12.65 -24.10 9.08
CA ASN A 119 -13.97 -24.13 9.71
C ASN A 119 -13.98 -24.57 11.18
N SER A 120 -13.03 -25.40 11.59
CA SER A 120 -12.84 -25.85 12.98
C SER A 120 -11.60 -26.73 13.06
N TYR A 121 -10.71 -26.49 14.04
CA TYR A 121 -9.44 -27.19 14.31
C TYR A 121 -8.25 -26.80 13.45
N CYS A 122 -7.86 -25.53 13.51
CA CYS A 122 -6.68 -25.07 12.81
C CYS A 122 -5.40 -24.94 13.66
N SER A 123 -5.40 -25.63 14.80
CA SER A 123 -4.28 -25.69 15.74
C SER A 123 -4.14 -27.08 16.36
N SER A 124 -4.10 -28.12 15.53
CA SER A 124 -3.68 -29.48 15.94
C SER A 124 -2.61 -30.00 15.00
#